data_AF-A0A0F9ER95-F1
#
_entry.id   AF-A0A0F9ER95-F1
#
_cell.length_a   1.000
_cell.length_b   1.000
_cell.length_c   1.000
_cell.angle_alpha   90.00
_cell.angle_beta   90.00
_cell.angle_gamma   90.00
#
_symmetry.space_group_name_H-M   'P 1'
#
loop_
_entity.id
_entity.type
_entity.pdbx_description
1 polymer ?
#
loop_
_entity_poly.entity_id
_entity_poly.type
_entity_poly.pdbx_seq_one_letter_code
_entity_poly.pdbx_strand_id
1 'polypeptide(L)'
;MRDRLDFRKALPVDAAARKAIPLQTGLFDYFPAALCAVAELSHVGNDQHNPGESLHWSRDKSADHGDTLLRHQMQRGYIDNDKIRHSTKVAWRALAQLQLELEVARDE
;
A
#
# COMPACT_ATOMS: atom_id res chain seq x y z
N MET A 1 -0.96 21.97 -2.87
CA MET A 1 -0.89 20.96 -3.94
C MET A 1 -0.52 19.66 -3.27
N ARG A 2 -1.45 18.71 -3.13
CA ARG A 2 -1.22 17.45 -2.41
C ARG A 2 -0.07 16.70 -3.08
N ASP A 3 0.84 16.20 -2.25
CA ASP A 3 2.07 15.50 -2.57
C ASP A 3 1.77 14.22 -3.38
N ARG A 4 1.66 14.39 -4.70
CA ARG A 4 1.38 13.30 -5.62
C ARG A 4 2.69 12.58 -5.84
N LEU A 5 2.81 11.33 -5.38
CA LEU A 5 3.99 10.51 -5.61
C LEU A 5 4.44 10.66 -7.05
N ASP A 6 5.66 11.15 -7.25
CA ASP A 6 6.27 11.08 -8.56
C ASP A 6 6.78 9.66 -8.77
N PHE A 7 5.89 8.77 -9.23
CA PHE A 7 6.22 7.37 -9.52
C PHE A 7 7.39 7.23 -10.50
N ARG A 8 7.74 8.28 -11.27
CA ARG A 8 8.94 8.27 -12.13
C ARG A 8 10.23 8.18 -11.32
N LYS A 9 10.24 8.68 -10.08
CA LYS A 9 11.36 8.53 -9.14
C LYS A 9 11.40 7.15 -8.46
N ALA A 10 10.38 6.30 -8.68
CA ALA A 10 10.34 4.98 -8.05
C ALA A 10 11.38 4.00 -8.61
N LEU A 11 11.78 4.18 -9.87
CA LEU A 11 12.77 3.34 -10.54
C LEU A 11 14.10 4.08 -10.70
N PRO A 12 15.25 3.37 -10.66
CA PRO A 12 16.54 3.94 -11.02
C PRO A 12 16.54 4.51 -12.44
N VAL A 13 17.35 5.55 -12.65
CA VAL A 13 17.59 6.13 -13.99
C VAL A 13 18.49 5.22 -14.82
N ASP A 14 19.47 4.57 -14.18
CA ASP A 14 20.36 3.63 -14.85
C ASP A 14 19.58 2.44 -15.44
N ALA A 15 19.87 2.12 -16.71
CA ALA A 15 19.13 1.12 -17.47
C ALA A 15 19.33 -0.30 -16.94
N ALA A 16 20.54 -0.64 -16.46
CA ALA A 16 20.82 -1.96 -15.92
C ALA A 16 20.12 -2.14 -14.56
N ALA A 17 20.25 -1.15 -13.68
CA ALA A 17 19.56 -1.13 -12.38
C ALA A 17 18.04 -1.19 -12.54
N ARG A 18 17.46 -0.48 -13.51
CA ARG A 18 16.02 -0.53 -13.79
C ARG A 18 15.56 -1.89 -14.27
N LYS A 19 16.33 -2.56 -15.14
CA LYS A 19 16.01 -3.92 -15.63
C LYS A 19 16.09 -4.98 -14.52
N ALA A 20 16.89 -4.74 -13.49
CA ALA A 20 17.03 -5.65 -12.35
C ALA A 20 15.80 -5.65 -11.41
N ILE A 21 14.78 -4.82 -11.65
CA ILE A 21 13.53 -4.76 -10.87
C ILE A 21 12.38 -5.40 -11.68
N PRO A 22 12.16 -6.72 -11.57
CA PRO A 22 11.16 -7.43 -12.37
C PRO A 22 9.74 -7.24 -11.80
N LEU A 23 9.11 -6.10 -12.07
CA LEU A 23 7.77 -5.79 -11.54
C LEU A 23 6.72 -6.83 -11.93
N GLN A 24 6.67 -7.25 -13.21
CA GLN A 24 5.69 -8.23 -13.66
C GLN A 24 5.97 -9.62 -13.04
N THR A 25 7.13 -10.19 -13.36
CA THR A 25 7.46 -11.58 -13.04
C THR A 25 7.89 -11.83 -11.60
N GLY A 26 8.20 -10.77 -10.84
CA GLY A 26 8.60 -10.86 -9.42
C GLY A 26 7.57 -10.33 -8.43
N LEU A 27 6.48 -9.70 -8.88
CA LEU A 27 5.43 -9.16 -8.01
C LEU A 27 4.03 -9.45 -8.54
N PHE A 28 3.69 -8.97 -9.75
CA PHE A 28 2.33 -9.12 -10.29
C PHE A 28 1.97 -10.58 -10.59
N ASP A 29 2.89 -11.36 -11.17
CA ASP A 29 2.65 -12.77 -11.48
C ASP A 29 2.63 -13.64 -10.21
N TYR A 30 3.30 -13.22 -9.13
CA TYR A 30 3.33 -13.96 -7.85
C TYR A 30 2.09 -13.72 -7.00
N PHE A 31 1.61 -12.47 -6.95
CA PHE A 31 0.59 -12.06 -5.98
C PHE A 31 -0.63 -11.37 -6.60
N PRO A 32 -1.17 -11.80 -7.76
CA PRO A 32 -2.19 -11.04 -8.49
C PRO A 32 -3.45 -10.81 -7.64
N ALA A 33 -3.96 -11.87 -7.00
CA ALA A 33 -5.16 -11.78 -6.16
C ALA A 33 -4.95 -10.92 -4.91
N ALA A 34 -3.77 -10.99 -4.29
CA ALA A 34 -3.47 -10.19 -3.10
C ALA A 34 -3.35 -8.71 -3.45
N LEU A 35 -2.73 -8.36 -4.58
CA LEU A 35 -2.63 -6.99 -5.07
C LEU A 35 -4.01 -6.41 -5.41
N CYS A 36 -4.90 -7.20 -6.03
CA CYS A 36 -6.29 -6.79 -6.25
C CYS A 36 -7.02 -6.50 -4.92
N ALA A 37 -6.89 -7.38 -3.92
CA ALA A 37 -7.51 -7.17 -2.62
C ALA A 37 -6.97 -5.93 -1.89
N VAL A 38 -5.67 -5.66 -1.98
CA VAL A 38 -5.06 -4.44 -1.42
C VAL A 38 -5.58 -3.19 -2.13
N ALA A 39 -5.74 -3.23 -3.46
CA ALA A 39 -6.30 -2.13 -4.23
C ALA A 39 -7.79 -1.88 -3.90
N GLU A 40 -8.58 -2.94 -3.72
CA GLU A 40 -9.98 -2.85 -3.27
C GLU A 40 -10.08 -2.22 -1.87
N LEU A 41 -9.21 -2.62 -0.94
CA LEU A 41 -9.15 -2.01 0.39
C LEU A 41 -8.86 -0.50 0.31
N SER A 42 -7.97 -0.06 -0.59
CA SER A 42 -7.73 1.37 -0.80
C SER A 42 -9.01 2.11 -1.25
N HIS A 43 -9.82 1.49 -2.11
CA HIS A 43 -11.09 2.06 -2.54
C HIS A 43 -12.11 2.13 -1.39
N VAL A 44 -12.30 1.03 -0.65
CA VAL A 44 -13.20 0.98 0.52
C VAL A 44 -12.80 1.99 1.58
N GLY A 45 -11.51 2.09 1.90
CA GLY A 45 -10.99 3.06 2.85
C GLY A 45 -11.17 4.51 2.38
N ASN A 46 -11.03 4.77 1.07
CA ASN A 46 -11.29 6.09 0.52
C ASN A 46 -12.78 6.47 0.61
N ASP A 47 -13.69 5.58 0.29
CA ASP A 47 -15.13 5.86 0.38
C ASP A 47 -15.57 6.11 1.83
N GLN A 48 -14.96 5.42 2.80
CA GLN A 48 -15.20 5.62 4.23
C GLN A 48 -14.66 6.97 4.73
N HIS A 49 -13.43 7.34 4.35
CA HIS A 49 -12.74 8.49 4.93
C HIS A 49 -12.81 9.78 4.10
N ASN A 50 -13.09 9.66 2.80
CA ASN A 50 -13.12 10.75 1.80
C ASN A 50 -14.33 10.57 0.83
N PRO A 51 -15.57 10.49 1.36
CA PRO A 51 -16.74 10.20 0.54
C PRO A 51 -16.92 11.24 -0.58
N GLY A 52 -17.04 10.75 -1.83
CA GLY A 52 -17.22 11.58 -3.02
C GLY A 52 -15.94 12.19 -3.60
N GLU A 53 -14.78 12.01 -2.96
CA GLU A 53 -13.48 12.40 -3.53
C GLU A 53 -12.90 11.29 -4.41
N SER A 54 -12.05 11.69 -5.37
CA SER A 54 -11.23 10.72 -6.12
C SER A 54 -10.29 9.95 -5.19
N LEU A 55 -9.99 8.70 -5.56
CA LEU A 55 -9.13 7.80 -4.79
C LEU A 55 -7.77 8.46 -4.46
N HIS A 56 -7.47 8.60 -3.18
CA HIS A 56 -6.17 9.05 -2.71
C HIS A 56 -5.86 8.51 -1.31
N TRP A 57 -4.57 8.42 -0.98
CA TRP A 57 -4.13 8.08 0.37
C TRP A 57 -4.01 9.33 1.24
N SER A 58 -4.96 9.53 2.16
CA SER A 58 -4.92 10.55 3.21
C SER A 58 -4.01 10.09 4.36
N ARG A 59 -2.71 10.35 4.23
CA ARG A 59 -1.68 9.91 5.20
C ARG A 59 -1.92 10.42 6.62
N ASP A 60 -2.46 11.64 6.73
CA ASP A 60 -2.86 12.30 7.97
C ASP A 60 -3.94 11.54 8.75
N LYS A 61 -4.73 10.71 8.08
CA LYS A 61 -5.80 9.90 8.70
C LYS A 61 -5.34 8.50 9.11
N SER A 62 -4.08 8.13 8.87
CA SER A 62 -3.65 6.72 8.92
C SER A 62 -2.18 6.54 9.28
N ALA A 63 -1.71 7.17 10.36
CA ALA A 63 -0.29 7.17 10.74
C ALA A 63 0.19 5.98 11.61
N ASP A 64 -0.72 5.32 12.33
CA ASP A 64 -0.38 4.21 13.25
C ASP A 64 -0.26 2.86 12.51
N HIS A 65 0.73 2.75 11.62
CA HIS A 65 0.88 1.56 10.77
C HIS A 65 1.23 0.31 11.56
N GLY A 66 2.18 0.40 12.49
CA GLY A 66 2.70 -0.73 13.26
C GLY A 66 1.65 -1.39 14.15
N ASP A 67 0.97 -0.62 15.00
CA ASP A 67 -0.03 -1.21 15.89
C ASP A 67 -1.26 -1.69 15.11
N THR A 68 -1.70 -0.92 14.11
CA THR A 68 -2.86 -1.34 13.28
C THR A 68 -2.55 -2.63 12.53
N LEU A 69 -1.33 -2.78 12.02
CA LEU A 69 -0.87 -4.03 11.40
C LEU A 69 -0.99 -5.20 12.38
N LEU A 70 -0.46 -5.05 13.60
CA LEU A 70 -0.47 -6.14 14.59
C LEU A 70 -1.89 -6.49 15.05
N ARG A 71 -2.78 -5.50 15.23
CA ARG A 71 -4.20 -5.77 15.55
C ARG A 71 -4.89 -6.62 14.47
N HIS A 72 -4.66 -6.31 13.20
CA HIS A 72 -5.17 -7.15 12.11
C HIS A 72 -4.48 -8.51 12.02
N GLN A 73 -3.18 -8.58 12.29
CA GLN A 73 -2.42 -9.84 12.30
C GLN A 73 -2.93 -10.81 13.37
N MET A 74 -3.35 -10.30 14.54
CA MET A 74 -3.98 -11.11 15.59
C MET A 74 -5.28 -11.77 15.10
N GLN A 75 -5.99 -11.15 14.16
CA GLN A 75 -7.26 -11.63 13.59
C GLN A 75 -7.10 -12.20 12.17
N ARG A 76 -5.86 -12.53 11.75
CA ARG A 76 -5.60 -13.13 10.43
C ARG A 76 -6.43 -14.39 10.20
N GLY A 77 -6.84 -14.62 8.95
CA GLY A 77 -7.72 -15.74 8.57
C GLY A 77 -9.21 -15.40 8.63
N TYR A 78 -9.60 -14.33 9.34
CA TYR A 78 -11.00 -13.86 9.40
C TYR A 78 -11.26 -12.66 8.48
N ILE A 79 -12.55 -12.35 8.31
CA ILE A 79 -13.06 -11.18 7.59
C ILE A 79 -13.50 -10.14 8.62
N ASP A 80 -13.12 -8.89 8.41
CA ASP A 80 -13.46 -7.75 9.27
C ASP A 80 -14.90 -7.24 9.00
N ASN A 81 -15.37 -6.28 9.79
CA ASN A 81 -16.73 -5.75 9.70
C ASN A 81 -17.05 -5.07 8.36
N ASP A 82 -16.04 -4.50 7.69
CA ASP A 82 -16.11 -3.89 6.37
C ASP A 82 -16.00 -4.88 5.21
N LYS A 83 -16.10 -6.18 5.51
CA LYS A 83 -16.04 -7.30 4.56
C LYS A 83 -14.66 -7.50 3.90
N ILE A 84 -13.64 -6.81 4.36
CA ILE A 84 -12.26 -7.02 3.92
C ILE A 84 -11.56 -8.02 4.86
N ARG A 85 -10.70 -8.89 4.30
CA ARG A 85 -9.90 -9.81 5.11
C ARG A 85 -8.90 -9.03 5.96
N HIS A 86 -8.72 -9.42 7.23
CA HIS A 86 -7.69 -8.81 8.08
C HIS A 86 -6.29 -8.94 7.47
N SER A 87 -5.98 -10.05 6.82
CA SER A 87 -4.69 -10.24 6.13
C SER A 87 -4.47 -9.27 4.97
N THR A 88 -5.53 -8.81 4.29
CA THR A 88 -5.43 -7.74 3.28
C THR A 88 -5.00 -6.43 3.94
N LYS A 89 -5.57 -6.11 5.10
CA LYS A 89 -5.22 -4.91 5.86
C LYS A 89 -3.79 -4.98 6.40
N VAL A 90 -3.31 -6.15 6.82
CA VAL A 90 -1.90 -6.37 7.17
C VAL A 90 -1.00 -6.02 5.99
N ALA A 91 -1.28 -6.56 4.80
CA ALA A 91 -0.48 -6.29 3.60
C ALA A 91 -0.46 -4.80 3.24
N TRP A 92 -1.63 -4.14 3.28
CA TRP A 92 -1.73 -2.70 3.01
C TRP A 92 -0.93 -1.87 4.03
N ARG A 93 -1.02 -2.21 5.32
CA ARG A 93 -0.28 -1.51 6.38
C ARG A 93 1.23 -1.68 6.23
N ALA A 94 1.68 -2.88 5.87
CA ALA A 94 3.10 -3.15 5.62
C ALA A 94 3.63 -2.38 4.40
N LEU A 95 2.85 -2.32 3.30
CA LEU A 95 3.21 -1.52 2.12
C LEU A 95 3.27 -0.04 2.44
N ALA A 96 2.30 0.47 3.19
CA ALA A 96 2.27 1.88 3.59
C ALA A 96 3.47 2.25 4.47
N GLN A 97 3.84 1.39 5.43
CA GLN A 97 5.01 1.60 6.27
C GLN A 97 6.31 1.59 5.43
N LEU A 98 6.50 0.57 4.59
CA LEU A 98 7.67 0.48 3.71
C LEU A 98 7.76 1.68 2.75
N GLN A 99 6.62 2.15 2.23
CA GLN A 99 6.58 3.30 1.33
C GLN A 99 7.09 4.57 2.03
N LEU A 100 6.70 4.80 3.29
CA LEU A 100 7.18 5.94 4.08
C LEU A 100 8.68 5.83 4.38
N GLU A 101 9.17 4.64 4.75
CA GLU A 101 10.60 4.39 4.97
C GLU A 101 11.43 4.67 3.71
N LEU A 102 10.96 4.22 2.54
CA LEU A 102 11.64 4.44 1.26
C LEU A 102 11.55 5.88 0.76
N GLU A 103 10.52 6.63 1.14
CA GLU A 103 10.43 8.08 0.88
C GLU A 103 11.50 8.83 1.68
N VAL A 104 11.62 8.55 2.99
CA VAL A 104 12.64 9.16 3.85
C VAL A 104 14.05 8.85 3.35
N ALA A 105 14.35 7.58 3.06
CA ALA A 105 15.69 7.17 2.60
C ALA A 105 16.10 7.72 1.22
N ARG A 106 15.18 8.31 0.46
CA ARG A 106 15.47 8.97 -0.83
C ARG A 106 15.81 10.44 -0.69
N ASP A 107 15.40 11.06 0.42
CA ASP A 107 15.65 12.46 0.73
C ASP A 107 16.94 12.65 1.56
N GLU A 108 17.55 11.56 2.02
CA GLU A 108 18.90 11.49 2.63
C GLU A 108 20.01 11.39 1.58
#